data_AF-A0A413B1Q6-F1
#
_entry.id   AF-A0A413B1Q6-F1
#
_cell.length_a   1.000
_cell.length_b   1.000
_cell.length_c   1.000
_cell.angle_alpha   90.00
_cell.angle_beta   90.00
_cell.angle_gamma   90.00
#
_symmetry.space_group_name_H-M   'P 1'
#
loop_
_entity.id
_entity.type
_entity.pdbx_description
1 polymer ?
#
loop_
_entity_poly.entity_id
_entity_poly.type
_entity_poly.pdbx_seq_one_letter_code
_entity_poly.pdbx_strand_id
1 'polypeptide(L)'
;MILLAGKRIGIFSLVISIIWLFFVTRQSEKNQKCLITITGVVMMLVCYLLVYLVLNPDWNLIASNLNIDLAGRNYYYAAMQNYAHFGTDFIGLGRNACQVILKEDFPYFRVGNVHSDILRMYVESGFLDVFSMADILSNYYAKIYRKKDWN
;
A
#
# COMPACT_ATOMS: atom_id res chain seq x y z
N MET A 1 -18.49 -14.68 -7.36
CA MET A 1 -17.10 -15.09 -7.02
C MET A 1 -16.28 -13.99 -6.32
N ILE A 2 -16.40 -12.70 -6.70
CA ILE A 2 -15.67 -11.58 -6.07
C ILE A 2 -15.91 -11.45 -4.55
N LEU A 3 -17.15 -11.66 -4.09
CA LEU A 3 -17.52 -11.64 -2.66
C LEU A 3 -16.82 -12.73 -1.81
N LEU A 4 -16.45 -13.87 -2.41
CA LEU A 4 -15.74 -14.94 -1.71
C LEU A 4 -14.23 -14.67 -1.65
N ALA A 5 -13.66 -14.03 -2.67
CA ALA A 5 -12.25 -13.68 -2.69
C ALA A 5 -11.91 -12.59 -1.65
N GLY A 6 -12.71 -11.52 -1.58
CA GLY A 6 -12.52 -10.46 -0.58
C GLY A 6 -12.67 -10.96 0.86
N LYS A 7 -13.64 -11.84 1.12
CA LYS A 7 -13.83 -12.48 2.44
C LYS A 7 -12.63 -13.34 2.84
N ARG A 8 -11.99 -14.04 1.91
CA ARG A 8 -10.81 -14.88 2.20
C ARG A 8 -9.61 -14.03 2.63
N ILE A 9 -9.30 -12.97 1.89
CA ILE A 9 -8.16 -12.08 2.21
C ILE A 9 -8.38 -11.41 3.57
N GLY A 10 -9.60 -10.96 3.87
CA GLY A 10 -9.93 -10.36 5.16
C GLY A 10 -9.84 -11.33 6.35
N ILE A 11 -10.23 -12.59 6.16
CA ILE A 11 -10.08 -13.61 7.22
C ILE A 11 -8.61 -13.95 7.44
N PHE A 12 -7.82 -14.14 6.38
CA PHE A 12 -6.39 -14.40 6.49
C PHE A 12 -5.64 -13.24 7.17
N SER A 13 -5.93 -12.00 6.79
CA SER A 13 -5.29 -10.83 7.40
C SER A 13 -5.63 -10.72 8.89
N LEU A 14 -6.87 -11.03 9.28
CA LEU A 14 -7.29 -11.04 10.68
C LEU A 14 -6.55 -12.11 11.50
N VAL A 15 -6.46 -13.34 10.99
CA VAL A 15 -5.74 -14.43 11.67
C VAL A 15 -4.26 -14.08 11.87
N ILE A 16 -3.59 -13.60 10.82
CA ILE A 16 -2.18 -13.18 10.89
C ILE A 16 -2.02 -12.03 11.89
N SER A 17 -2.93 -11.05 11.89
CA SER A 17 -2.88 -9.90 12.80
C SER A 17 -3.01 -10.32 14.27
N ILE A 18 -3.88 -11.29 14.58
CA ILE A 18 -4.03 -11.82 15.95
C ILE A 18 -2.76 -12.55 16.39
N ILE A 19 -2.19 -13.40 15.53
CA ILE A 19 -0.94 -14.13 15.83
C ILE A 19 0.20 -13.13 16.08
N TRP A 20 0.31 -12.11 15.23
CA TRP A 20 1.30 -11.06 15.38
C TRP A 20 1.13 -10.28 16.68
N LEU A 21 -0.10 -9.85 17.01
CA LEU A 21 -0.40 -9.13 18.25
C LEU A 21 -0.04 -9.96 19.49
N PHE A 22 -0.37 -11.26 19.47
CA PHE A 22 -0.02 -12.17 20.55
C PHE A 22 1.49 -12.34 20.70
N PHE A 23 2.23 -12.40 19.60
CA PHE A 23 3.69 -12.46 19.62
C PHE A 23 4.31 -11.17 20.19
N VAL A 24 3.85 -10.00 19.75
CA VAL A 24 4.38 -8.70 20.18
C VAL A 24 4.09 -8.45 21.65
N THR A 25 2.87 -8.72 22.13
CA THR A 25 2.49 -8.45 23.53
C THR A 25 3.24 -9.30 24.56
N ARG A 26 3.86 -10.40 24.15
CA ARG A 26 4.73 -11.24 24.99
C ARG A 26 6.17 -10.74 25.13
N GLN A 27 6.56 -9.73 24.37
CA GLN A 27 7.91 -9.17 24.40
C GLN A 27 8.01 -8.01 25.39
N SER A 28 9.25 -7.69 25.81
CA SER A 28 9.53 -6.49 26.62
C SER A 28 9.18 -5.21 25.84
N GLU A 29 8.91 -4.10 26.54
CA GLU A 29 8.48 -2.85 25.90
C GLU A 29 9.48 -2.34 24.84
N LYS A 30 10.78 -2.45 25.11
CA LYS A 30 11.84 -2.09 24.15
C LYS A 30 11.76 -2.95 22.88
N ASN A 31 11.54 -4.25 23.04
CA ASN A 31 11.41 -5.18 21.93
C ASN A 31 10.10 -4.98 21.16
N GLN A 32 9.00 -4.64 21.83
CA GLN A 32 7.72 -4.29 21.19
C GLN A 32 7.89 -3.11 20.23
N LYS A 33 8.51 -2.02 20.70
CA LYS A 33 8.78 -0.84 19.88
C LYS A 33 9.64 -1.21 18.66
N CYS A 34 10.73 -1.94 18.88
CA CYS A 34 11.61 -2.40 17.81
C CYS A 34 10.87 -3.23 16.75
N LEU A 35 10.09 -4.24 17.18
CA LEU A 35 9.34 -5.12 16.29
C LEU A 35 8.29 -4.36 15.48
N ILE A 36 7.53 -3.47 16.10
CA ILE A 36 6.51 -2.67 15.41
C ILE A 36 7.19 -1.78 14.36
N THR A 37 8.27 -1.08 14.71
CA THR A 37 9.01 -0.23 13.77
C THR A 37 9.56 -1.05 12.60
N ILE A 38 10.19 -2.20 12.86
CA ILE A 38 10.70 -3.09 11.81
C ILE A 38 9.57 -3.54 10.89
N THR A 39 8.45 -4.02 11.43
CA THR A 39 7.32 -4.44 10.60
C THR A 39 6.72 -3.31 9.79
N GLY A 40 6.65 -2.10 10.34
CA GLY A 40 6.21 -0.91 9.60
C GLY A 40 7.14 -0.60 8.42
N VAL A 41 8.46 -0.59 8.65
CA VAL A 41 9.47 -0.36 7.59
C VAL A 41 9.41 -1.47 6.53
N VAL A 42 9.31 -2.73 6.92
CA VAL A 42 9.19 -3.86 5.98
C VAL A 42 7.92 -3.71 5.13
N MET A 43 6.78 -3.41 5.74
CA MET A 43 5.53 -3.20 5.01
C MET A 43 5.62 -2.03 4.03
N MET A 44 6.25 -0.92 4.44
CA MET A 44 6.50 0.23 3.56
C MET A 44 7.36 -0.17 2.35
N LEU A 45 8.45 -0.93 2.57
CA LEU A 45 9.30 -1.42 1.49
C LEU A 45 8.54 -2.36 0.53
N VAL A 46 7.68 -3.23 1.05
CA VAL A 46 6.83 -4.11 0.23
C VAL A 46 5.85 -3.31 -0.61
N CYS A 47 5.20 -2.29 -0.03
CA CYS A 47 4.32 -1.38 -0.78
C CYS A 47 5.09 -0.63 -1.87
N TYR A 48 6.28 -0.13 -1.56
CA TYR A 48 7.11 0.58 -2.53
C TYR A 48 7.60 -0.33 -3.67
N LEU A 49 7.97 -1.57 -3.35
CA LEU A 49 8.31 -2.59 -4.35
C LEU A 49 7.11 -2.92 -5.23
N LEU A 50 5.89 -2.98 -4.68
CA LEU A 50 4.68 -3.17 -5.47
C LEU A 50 4.47 -2.01 -6.46
N VAL A 51 4.66 -0.77 -6.02
CA VAL A 51 4.57 0.41 -6.91
C VAL A 51 5.63 0.33 -8.01
N TYR A 52 6.88 0.01 -7.66
CA TYR A 52 7.96 -0.19 -8.64
C TYR A 52 7.58 -1.21 -9.71
N LEU A 53 7.09 -2.37 -9.28
CA LEU A 53 6.69 -3.45 -10.18
C LEU A 53 5.55 -3.00 -11.09
N VAL A 54 4.52 -2.35 -10.54
CA VAL A 54 3.30 -1.99 -11.28
C VAL A 54 3.51 -0.82 -12.23
N LEU A 55 4.37 0.15 -11.90
CA LEU A 55 4.70 1.27 -12.77
C LEU A 55 5.77 0.92 -13.82
N ASN A 56 6.38 -0.26 -13.73
CA ASN A 56 7.27 -0.74 -14.76
C ASN A 56 6.46 -1.13 -16.02
N PRO A 57 6.79 -0.62 -17.22
CA PRO A 57 6.08 -0.96 -18.46
C PRO A 57 6.11 -2.47 -18.76
N ASP A 58 7.17 -3.17 -18.33
CA ASP A 58 7.33 -4.61 -18.54
C ASP A 58 6.52 -5.48 -17.56
N TRP A 59 5.80 -4.86 -16.62
CA TRP A 59 5.04 -5.57 -15.58
C TRP A 59 4.12 -6.64 -16.14
N ASN A 60 3.38 -6.32 -17.21
CA ASN A 60 2.43 -7.26 -17.81
C ASN A 60 3.12 -8.53 -18.34
N LEU A 61 4.33 -8.37 -18.88
CA LEU A 61 5.16 -9.47 -19.39
C LEU A 61 5.78 -10.29 -18.25
N ILE A 62 6.24 -9.62 -17.20
CA ILE A 62 6.74 -10.28 -15.98
C ILE A 62 5.61 -11.09 -15.33
N ALA A 63 4.42 -10.51 -15.22
CA ALA A 63 3.30 -11.16 -14.56
C ALA A 63 2.74 -12.33 -15.38
N SER A 64 2.74 -12.25 -16.71
CA SER A 64 2.40 -13.40 -17.56
C SER A 64 3.42 -14.54 -17.43
N ASN A 65 4.71 -14.21 -17.36
CA ASN A 65 5.77 -15.23 -17.19
C ASN A 65 5.70 -15.93 -15.83
N LEU A 66 5.24 -15.22 -14.79
CA LEU A 66 5.03 -15.78 -13.46
C LEU A 66 3.66 -16.46 -13.29
N ASN A 67 2.84 -16.55 -14.35
CA ASN A 67 1.46 -17.06 -14.32
C ASN A 67 0.58 -16.38 -13.24
N ILE A 68 0.79 -15.08 -13.02
CA ILE A 68 0.02 -14.30 -12.06
C ILE A 68 -1.24 -13.78 -12.76
N ASP A 69 -2.41 -14.23 -12.32
CA ASP A 69 -3.68 -13.67 -12.77
C ASP A 69 -3.96 -12.34 -12.07
N LEU A 70 -3.89 -11.24 -12.82
CA LEU A 70 -4.18 -9.90 -12.32
C LEU A 70 -5.66 -9.55 -12.34
N ALA A 71 -6.54 -10.45 -12.83
CA ALA A 71 -7.99 -10.28 -12.82
C ALA A 71 -8.45 -8.92 -13.39
N GLY A 72 -7.85 -8.50 -14.51
CA GLY A 72 -8.15 -7.23 -15.18
C GLY A 72 -7.48 -5.99 -14.56
N ARG A 73 -6.63 -6.13 -13.54
CA ARG A 73 -5.90 -4.98 -12.94
C ARG A 73 -4.87 -4.35 -13.87
N ASN A 74 -4.37 -5.12 -14.83
CA ASN A 74 -3.39 -4.71 -15.83
C ASN A 74 -3.81 -3.46 -16.59
N TYR A 75 -5.11 -3.34 -16.91
CA TYR A 75 -5.64 -2.20 -17.65
C TYR A 75 -5.56 -0.89 -16.84
N TYR A 76 -5.85 -0.94 -15.53
CA TYR A 76 -5.73 0.22 -14.65
C TYR A 76 -4.27 0.59 -14.41
N TYR A 77 -3.39 -0.41 -14.30
CA TYR A 77 -1.96 -0.21 -14.13
C TYR A 77 -1.37 0.47 -15.36
N ALA A 78 -1.66 -0.04 -16.56
CA ALA A 78 -1.23 0.56 -17.81
C ALA A 78 -1.77 1.99 -18.00
N ALA A 79 -3.01 2.27 -17.59
CA ALA A 79 -3.57 3.62 -17.65
C ALA A 79 -2.80 4.61 -16.77
N MET A 80 -2.40 4.20 -15.57
CA MET A 80 -1.65 5.06 -14.64
C MET A 80 -0.18 5.25 -15.04
N GLN A 81 0.43 4.30 -15.75
CA GLN A 81 1.82 4.40 -16.24
C GLN A 81 2.06 5.63 -17.15
N ASN A 82 1.01 6.13 -17.82
CA ASN A 82 1.12 7.33 -18.67
C ASN A 82 1.22 8.65 -17.87
N TYR A 83 0.80 8.65 -16.61
CA TYR A 83 0.69 9.87 -15.78
C TYR A 83 1.61 9.85 -14.56
N ALA A 84 2.10 8.69 -14.17
CA ALA A 84 2.98 8.52 -13.02
C ALA A 84 4.19 7.68 -13.39
N HIS A 85 5.37 8.14 -12.97
CA HIS A 85 6.61 7.38 -13.03
C HIS A 85 7.04 6.99 -11.62
N PHE A 86 7.80 5.90 -11.53
CA PHE A 86 8.43 5.52 -10.29
C PHE A 86 9.68 6.38 -10.06
N GLY A 87 9.71 7.12 -8.96
CA GLY A 87 10.85 7.95 -8.58
C GLY A 87 10.67 8.62 -7.23
N THR A 88 11.76 9.16 -6.69
CA THR A 88 11.75 9.98 -5.47
C THR A 88 11.41 11.45 -5.77
N ASP A 89 11.50 11.84 -7.04
CA ASP A 89 11.16 13.14 -7.61
C ASP A 89 9.66 13.28 -7.91
N PHE A 90 8.91 12.18 -7.91
CA PHE A 90 7.47 12.19 -8.13
C PHE A 90 6.72 12.68 -6.87
N ILE A 91 6.17 13.90 -6.96
CA ILE A 91 5.47 14.60 -5.87
C ILE A 91 3.99 14.16 -5.76
N GLY A 92 3.44 13.53 -6.80
CA GLY A 92 2.03 13.16 -6.90
C GLY A 92 1.22 14.14 -7.77
N LEU A 93 0.09 13.66 -8.29
CA LEU A 93 -0.82 14.41 -9.18
C LEU A 93 -1.87 15.23 -8.42
N GLY A 94 -1.98 15.04 -7.10
CA GLY A 94 -2.99 15.66 -6.26
C GLY A 94 -4.18 14.75 -5.95
N ARG A 95 -4.96 15.12 -4.93
CA ARG A 95 -6.09 14.33 -4.45
C ARG A 95 -7.14 14.10 -5.53
N ASN A 96 -7.66 12.88 -5.59
CA ASN A 96 -8.67 12.42 -6.55
C ASN A 96 -8.21 12.46 -8.02
N ALA A 97 -6.93 12.70 -8.33
CA ALA A 97 -6.44 12.70 -9.70
C ALA A 97 -6.73 11.37 -10.42
N CYS A 98 -6.54 10.22 -9.74
CA CYS A 98 -6.86 8.91 -10.30
C CYS A 98 -8.33 8.77 -10.71
N GLN A 99 -9.25 9.38 -9.95
CA GLN A 99 -10.68 9.36 -10.26
C GLN A 99 -11.00 10.22 -11.48
N VAL A 100 -10.37 11.39 -11.61
CA VAL A 100 -10.55 12.28 -12.76
C VAL A 100 -10.02 11.61 -14.02
N ILE A 101 -8.78 11.10 -14.00
CA ILE A 101 -8.15 10.40 -15.11
C ILE A 101 -9.02 9.23 -15.59
N LEU A 102 -9.52 8.39 -14.68
CA LEU A 102 -10.35 7.24 -15.06
C LEU A 102 -11.73 7.63 -15.61
N LYS A 103 -12.27 8.79 -15.24
CA LYS A 103 -13.58 9.26 -15.73
C LYS A 103 -13.47 10.00 -17.05
N GLU A 104 -12.45 10.83 -17.22
CA GLU A 104 -12.29 11.73 -18.36
C GLU A 104 -11.51 11.05 -19.50
N ASP A 105 -10.37 10.43 -19.19
CA ASP A 105 -9.48 9.85 -20.20
C ASP A 105 -9.83 8.38 -20.51
N PHE A 106 -10.40 7.67 -19.54
CA PHE A 106 -10.75 6.24 -19.67
C PHE A 106 -12.23 5.90 -19.38
N PRO A 107 -13.21 6.63 -19.96
CA PRO A 107 -14.63 6.46 -19.63
C PRO A 107 -15.17 5.05 -19.92
N TYR A 108 -14.54 4.33 -20.84
CA TYR A 108 -14.90 2.96 -21.22
C TYR A 108 -14.62 1.93 -20.12
N PHE A 109 -13.76 2.22 -19.14
CA PHE A 109 -13.58 1.33 -17.98
C PHE A 109 -14.79 1.34 -17.04
N ARG A 110 -15.60 2.42 -17.03
CA ARG A 110 -16.78 2.57 -16.16
C ARG A 110 -16.49 2.37 -14.67
N VAL A 111 -15.31 2.80 -14.21
CA VAL A 111 -14.87 2.67 -12.81
C VAL A 111 -14.60 4.04 -12.21
N GLY A 112 -15.01 4.24 -10.96
CA GLY A 112 -14.82 5.51 -10.27
C GLY A 112 -13.43 5.72 -9.69
N ASN A 113 -12.58 4.69 -9.60
CA ASN A 113 -11.21 4.78 -9.08
C ASN A 113 -10.37 3.52 -9.39
N VAL A 114 -9.06 3.63 -9.20
CA VAL A 114 -8.11 2.52 -9.25
C VAL A 114 -8.39 1.58 -8.07
N HIS A 115 -8.48 0.27 -8.34
CA HIS A 115 -8.80 -0.72 -7.31
C HIS A 115 -7.67 -0.94 -6.28
N SER A 116 -6.43 -0.59 -6.64
CA SER A 116 -5.28 -0.66 -5.74
C SER A 116 -5.13 0.65 -4.95
N ASP A 117 -5.46 0.60 -3.66
CA ASP A 117 -5.33 1.76 -2.78
C ASP A 117 -3.87 2.24 -2.66
N ILE A 118 -2.89 1.31 -2.67
CA ILE A 118 -1.46 1.65 -2.61
C ILE A 118 -1.03 2.43 -3.85
N LEU A 119 -1.40 1.94 -5.04
CA LEU A 119 -1.07 2.64 -6.28
C LEU A 119 -1.76 4.01 -6.32
N ARG A 120 -3.03 4.09 -5.92
CA ARG A 120 -3.74 5.36 -5.84
C ARG A 120 -3.03 6.35 -4.91
N MET A 121 -2.68 5.91 -3.69
CA MET A 121 -1.98 6.76 -2.74
C MET A 121 -0.64 7.27 -3.29
N TYR A 122 0.12 6.41 -3.97
CA TYR A 122 1.36 6.83 -4.62
C TYR A 122 1.13 7.82 -5.77
N VAL A 123 0.17 7.56 -6.66
CA VAL A 123 -0.13 8.43 -7.80
C VAL A 123 -0.65 9.80 -7.34
N GLU A 124 -1.50 9.83 -6.31
CA GLU A 124 -2.10 11.07 -5.81
C GLU A 124 -1.14 11.89 -4.91
N SER A 125 -0.39 11.23 -4.03
CA SER A 125 0.43 11.89 -2.99
C SER A 125 1.95 11.77 -3.18
N GLY A 126 2.42 10.99 -4.15
CA GLY A 126 3.84 10.83 -4.47
C GLY A 126 4.67 10.05 -3.45
N PHE A 127 5.98 10.16 -3.59
CA PHE A 127 6.95 9.43 -2.76
C PHE A 127 6.94 9.88 -1.29
N LEU A 128 6.73 11.17 -1.03
CA LEU A 128 6.81 11.75 0.32
C LEU A 128 5.76 11.18 1.27
N ASP A 129 4.56 10.84 0.77
CA ASP A 129 3.48 10.32 1.61
C ASP A 129 3.71 8.86 2.03
N VAL A 130 4.46 8.09 1.24
CA VAL A 130 4.84 6.72 1.60
C VAL A 130 5.79 6.73 2.81
N PHE A 131 6.66 7.73 2.92
CA PHE A 131 7.61 7.89 4.03
C PHE A 131 7.01 8.61 5.24
N SER A 132 6.10 9.56 5.02
CA SER A 132 5.39 10.26 6.09
C SER A 132 4.64 9.28 7.01
N MET A 133 4.11 8.18 6.45
CA MET A 133 3.46 7.12 7.21
C MET A 133 4.38 6.44 8.24
N ALA A 134 5.65 6.19 7.90
CA ALA A 134 6.61 5.55 8.80
C ALA A 134 6.96 6.47 9.98
N ASP A 135 7.13 7.76 9.70
CA ASP A 135 7.41 8.77 10.73
C ASP A 135 6.21 9.05 11.63
N ILE A 136 4.99 9.03 11.09
CA ILE A 136 3.76 9.18 11.89
C ILE A 136 3.59 7.97 12.81
N LEU A 137 3.84 6.74 12.33
CA LEU A 137 3.76 5.55 13.18
C LEU A 137 4.78 5.62 14.33
N SER A 138 6.03 5.97 14.01
CA SER A 138 7.10 6.17 14.99
C SER A 138 6.70 7.18 16.09
N ASN A 139 6.23 8.36 15.68
CA ASN A 139 5.88 9.45 16.59
C ASN A 139 4.60 9.20 17.40
N TYR A 140 3.59 8.57 16.80
CA TYR A 140 2.34 8.24 17.48
C TYR A 140 2.57 7.22 18.61
N TYR A 141 3.43 6.21 18.37
CA TYR A 141 3.80 5.24 19.40
C TYR A 141 4.68 5.85 20.50
N ALA A 142 5.62 6.73 20.14
CA ALA A 142 6.38 7.48 21.14
C ALA A 142 5.47 8.25 22.10
N LYS A 143 4.32 8.75 21.62
CA LYS A 143 3.32 9.49 22.43
C LYS A 143 2.47 8.59 23.32
N ILE A 144 2.08 7.40 22.85
CA ILE A 144 1.29 6.43 23.64
C ILE A 144 2.11 5.89 24.82
N TYR A 145 3.37 5.52 24.58
CA TYR A 145 4.21 4.95 25.64
C TYR A 145 4.68 5.99 26.66
N ARG A 146 4.93 7.24 26.23
CA ARG A 146 5.27 8.34 27.18
C ARG A 146 4.15 8.63 28.17
N LYS A 147 2.90 8.25 27.87
CA LYS A 147 1.74 8.37 28.78
C LYS A 147 1.67 7.26 29.82
N LYS A 148 2.35 6.13 29.59
CA LYS A 148 2.33 4.96 30.48
C LYS A 148 3.30 5.10 31.66
N ASP A 149 4.33 5.92 31.51
CA ASP A 149 5.34 6.21 32.56
C ASP A 149 4.86 7.21 33.64
N TRP A 150 3.61 7.70 33.54
CA TRP A 150 3.05 8.73 34.45
C TRP A 150 1.91 8.20 35.36
N ASN A 151 1.63 6.89 35.32
CA ASN A 151 0.69 6.20 36.22
C ASN A 151 1.43 5.10 36.99
#